data_AF-A0A2I0NX82-F1
#
_entry.id   AF-A0A2I0NX82-F1
#
_cell.length_a   1.000
_cell.length_b   1.000
_cell.length_c   1.000
_cell.angle_alpha   90.00
_cell.angle_beta   90.00
_cell.angle_gamma   90.00
#
_symmetry.space_group_name_H-M   'P 1'
#
loop_
_entity.id
_entity.type
_entity.pdbx_description
1 polymer ?
#
loop_
_entity_poly.entity_id
_entity_poly.type
_entity_poly.pdbx_seq_one_letter_code
_entity_poly.pdbx_strand_id
1 'polypeptide(L)'
;YAVYRLLKDTRVNIFITVFLAAFFADIITYMITSLEIALAYPAESGGFVTSFIAFLSIFAITQLPLAVMEGCVIALVFKYIIQLRPDIMADLGVFSRKQLQSAQEAA
;
A
#
# COMPACT_ATOMS: atom_id res chain seq x y z
N TYR A 1 -3.96 -4.85 4.39
CA TYR A 1 -4.14 -5.12 5.84
C TYR A 1 -3.00 -5.94 6.47
N ALA A 2 -2.56 -7.05 5.86
CA ALA A 2 -1.50 -7.90 6.44
C ALA A 2 -0.20 -7.14 6.73
N VAL A 3 0.30 -6.35 5.76
CA VAL A 3 1.49 -5.50 5.92
C VAL A 3 1.37 -4.56 7.12
N TYR A 4 0.25 -3.84 7.23
CA TYR A 4 -0.04 -2.99 8.38
C TYR A 4 -0.03 -3.79 9.69
N ARG A 5 -0.70 -4.94 9.76
CA ARG A 5 -0.79 -5.73 10.99
C ARG A 5 0.56 -6.30 11.42
N LEU A 6 1.44 -6.64 10.47
CA LEU A 6 2.79 -7.12 10.75
C LEU A 6 3.73 -6.02 11.26
N LEU A 7 3.52 -4.78 10.82
CA LEU A 7 4.43 -3.67 11.13
C LEU A 7 3.95 -2.76 12.27
N LYS A 8 2.63 -2.68 12.53
CA LYS A 8 2.05 -1.68 13.44
C LYS A 8 2.58 -1.70 14.87
N ASP A 9 2.96 -2.87 15.38
CA ASP A 9 3.43 -3.06 16.76
C ASP A 9 4.96 -3.19 16.83
N THR A 10 5.65 -2.87 15.74
CA THR A 10 7.12 -2.93 15.64
C THR A 10 7.74 -1.54 15.89
N ARG A 11 9.08 -1.49 15.86
CA ARG A 11 9.85 -0.22 15.96
C ARG A 11 9.94 0.54 14.63
N VAL A 12 9.30 0.04 13.56
CA VAL A 12 9.30 0.70 12.26
C VAL A 12 8.52 2.01 12.35
N ASN A 13 9.01 3.05 11.69
CA ASN A 13 8.36 4.36 11.64
C ASN A 13 6.91 4.23 11.10
N ILE A 14 5.96 4.94 11.69
CA ILE A 14 4.54 4.96 11.28
C ILE A 14 4.42 5.30 9.78
N PHE A 15 5.12 6.32 9.29
CA PHE A 15 5.04 6.75 7.90
C PHE A 15 5.55 5.69 6.94
N ILE A 16 6.61 4.96 7.32
CA ILE A 16 7.11 3.82 6.53
C ILE A 16 6.10 2.67 6.55
N THR A 17 5.49 2.40 7.70
CA THR A 17 4.46 1.37 7.83
C THR A 17 3.26 1.66 6.93
N VAL A 18 2.81 2.91 6.92
CA VAL A 18 1.70 3.37 6.07
C VAL A 18 2.07 3.34 4.59
N PHE A 19 3.27 3.82 4.22
CA PHE A 19 3.79 3.75 2.86
C PHE A 19 3.79 2.32 2.33
N LEU A 20 4.39 1.39 3.07
CA LEU A 20 4.46 -0.01 2.67
C LEU A 20 3.07 -0.65 2.59
N ALA A 21 2.17 -0.31 3.52
CA ALA A 21 0.81 -0.82 3.51
C ALA A 21 0.04 -0.38 2.25
N ALA A 22 0.19 0.88 1.82
CA ALA A 22 -0.39 1.41 0.59
C ALA A 22 0.26 0.80 -0.66
N PHE A 23 1.59 0.89 -0.77
CA PHE A 23 2.34 0.39 -1.91
C PHE A 23 2.04 -1.08 -2.24
N PHE A 24 2.03 -1.95 -1.23
CA PHE A 24 1.71 -3.36 -1.44
C PHE A 24 0.22 -3.60 -1.71
N ALA A 25 -0.67 -2.76 -1.17
CA ALA A 25 -2.09 -2.87 -1.50
C ALA A 25 -2.32 -2.58 -2.99
N ASP A 26 -1.66 -1.56 -3.53
CA ASP A 26 -1.79 -1.19 -4.94
C ASP A 26 -1.23 -2.28 -5.85
N ILE A 27 0.01 -2.75 -5.58
CA ILE A 27 0.63 -3.84 -6.35
C ILE A 27 -0.25 -5.09 -6.36
N ILE A 28 -0.74 -5.53 -5.19
CA ILE A 28 -1.57 -6.73 -5.09
C ILE A 28 -2.88 -6.53 -5.87
N THR A 29 -3.48 -5.34 -5.80
CA THR A 29 -4.68 -5.02 -6.56
C THR A 29 -4.43 -5.20 -8.06
N TYR A 30 -3.34 -4.63 -8.59
CA TYR A 30 -3.01 -4.77 -10.01
C TYR A 30 -2.60 -6.18 -10.43
N MET A 31 -1.97 -6.95 -9.55
CA MET A 31 -1.71 -8.37 -9.78
C MET A 31 -3.01 -9.16 -9.91
N ILE A 32 -3.98 -8.91 -9.02
CA ILE A 32 -5.30 -9.55 -9.07
C ILE A 32 -6.05 -9.13 -10.34
N THR A 33 -6.07 -7.84 -10.68
CA THR A 33 -6.67 -7.37 -11.93
C THR A 33 -6.04 -8.04 -13.16
N SER A 34 -4.70 -8.18 -13.19
CA SER A 34 -4.00 -8.87 -14.28
C SER A 34 -4.41 -10.34 -14.37
N LEU A 35 -4.59 -11.00 -13.22
CA LEU A 35 -5.06 -12.38 -13.12
C LEU A 35 -6.49 -12.52 -13.65
N GLU A 36 -7.41 -11.65 -13.22
CA GLU A 36 -8.81 -11.65 -13.64
C GLU A 36 -8.95 -11.47 -15.16
N ILE A 37 -8.25 -10.49 -15.74
CA ILE A 37 -8.30 -10.22 -17.19
C ILE A 37 -7.64 -11.36 -17.97
N ALA A 38 -6.55 -11.94 -17.47
CA ALA A 38 -5.89 -13.07 -18.14
C ALA A 38 -6.76 -14.35 -18.14
N LEU A 39 -7.53 -14.59 -17.08
CA LEU A 39 -8.52 -15.67 -17.04
C LEU A 39 -9.71 -15.41 -17.97
N ALA A 40 -10.14 -14.16 -18.09
CA ALA A 40 -11.24 -13.77 -18.97
C ALA A 40 -10.85 -13.79 -20.47
N TYR A 41 -9.61 -13.45 -20.80
CA TYR A 41 -9.10 -13.35 -22.17
C TYR A 41 -7.76 -14.09 -22.36
N PRO A 42 -7.76 -15.43 -22.42
CA PRO A 42 -6.56 -16.21 -22.73
C PRO A 42 -6.05 -15.96 -24.15
N ALA A 43 -4.74 -15.90 -24.33
CA ALA A 43 -4.13 -15.69 -25.64
C ALA A 43 -4.32 -16.91 -26.55
N GLU A 44 -4.45 -16.69 -27.87
CA GLU A 44 -4.58 -17.76 -28.86
C GLU A 44 -3.39 -18.74 -28.82
N SER A 45 -2.17 -18.20 -28.65
CA SER A 45 -0.96 -18.99 -28.43
C SER A 45 -0.46 -18.83 -27.00
N GLY A 46 -0.30 -19.97 -26.30
CA GLY A 46 0.20 -20.03 -24.92
C GLY A 46 -0.82 -19.70 -23.82
N GLY A 47 -2.07 -19.38 -24.19
CA GLY A 47 -3.21 -19.36 -23.28
C GLY A 47 -3.11 -18.35 -22.13
N PHE A 48 -3.58 -18.76 -20.96
CA PHE A 48 -3.66 -17.93 -19.76
C PHE A 48 -2.30 -17.33 -19.35
N VAL A 49 -1.24 -18.13 -19.36
CA VAL A 49 0.09 -17.70 -18.88
C VAL A 49 0.63 -16.56 -19.73
N THR A 50 0.48 -16.65 -21.06
CA THR A 50 0.87 -15.58 -21.98
C THR A 50 0.09 -14.30 -21.70
N SER A 51 -1.24 -14.39 -21.55
CA SER A 51 -2.08 -13.21 -21.23
C SER A 51 -1.71 -12.60 -19.89
N PHE A 52 -1.48 -13.42 -18.86
CA PHE A 52 -1.13 -12.94 -17.52
C PHE A 52 0.18 -12.16 -17.53
N ILE A 53 1.21 -12.70 -18.19
CA ILE A 53 2.50 -12.00 -18.34
C ILE A 53 2.29 -10.70 -19.11
N ALA A 54 1.52 -10.70 -20.20
CA ALA A 54 1.26 -9.50 -20.99
C ALA A 54 0.59 -8.39 -20.17
N PHE A 55 -0.53 -8.69 -19.50
CA PHE A 55 -1.25 -7.70 -18.69
C PHE A 55 -0.43 -7.21 -17.49
N LEU A 56 0.24 -8.12 -16.78
CA LEU A 56 1.09 -7.75 -15.66
C LEU A 56 2.24 -6.83 -16.10
N SER A 57 2.85 -7.11 -17.26
CA SER A 57 3.95 -6.30 -17.80
C SER A 57 3.50 -4.91 -18.22
N ILE A 58 2.34 -4.82 -18.89
CA ILE A 58 1.77 -3.54 -19.35
C ILE A 58 1.40 -2.68 -18.14
N PHE A 59 0.74 -3.27 -17.15
CA PHE A 59 0.38 -2.54 -15.94
C PHE A 59 1.59 -2.19 -15.08
N ALA A 60 2.61 -3.04 -14.96
CA ALA A 60 3.78 -2.73 -14.13
C ALA A 60 4.45 -1.39 -14.47
N ILE A 61 4.47 -0.99 -15.76
CA ILE A 61 5.08 0.26 -16.21
C ILE A 61 4.41 1.49 -15.59
N THR A 62 3.08 1.49 -15.46
CA THR A 62 2.33 2.62 -14.91
C THR A 62 2.05 2.46 -13.43
N GLN A 63 1.80 1.23 -12.98
CA GLN A 63 1.35 0.95 -11.63
C GLN A 63 2.46 0.92 -10.60
N LEU A 64 3.68 0.54 -10.98
CA LEU A 64 4.80 0.62 -10.06
C LEU A 64 5.14 2.09 -9.70
N PRO A 65 5.23 3.03 -10.67
CA PRO A 65 5.34 4.45 -10.33
C PRO A 65 4.14 4.99 -9.54
N LEU A 66 2.91 4.61 -9.91
CA LEU A 66 1.72 5.08 -9.22
C LEU A 66 1.69 4.62 -7.75
N ALA A 67 1.98 3.34 -7.47
CA ALA A 67 2.01 2.80 -6.12
C ALA A 67 3.05 3.49 -5.22
N VAL A 68 4.20 3.89 -5.78
CA VAL A 68 5.19 4.68 -5.03
C VAL A 68 4.63 6.08 -4.71
N MET A 69 4.00 6.73 -5.69
CA MET A 69 3.42 8.06 -5.51
C MET A 69 2.26 8.03 -4.51
N GLU A 70 1.33 7.08 -4.63
CA GLU A 70 0.20 6.90 -3.72
C GLU A 70 0.67 6.54 -2.32
N GLY A 71 1.66 5.64 -2.18
CA GLY A 71 2.29 5.36 -0.90
C GLY A 71 2.84 6.61 -0.21
N CYS A 72 3.53 7.48 -0.96
CA CYS A 72 4.04 8.75 -0.44
C CYS A 72 2.91 9.70 -0.03
N VAL A 73 1.89 9.86 -0.88
CA VAL A 73 0.73 10.73 -0.61
C VAL A 73 -0.02 10.26 0.63
N ILE A 74 -0.27 8.96 0.78
CA ILE A 74 -0.96 8.40 1.93
C ILE A 74 -0.13 8.57 3.21
N ALA A 75 1.19 8.36 3.15
CA ALA A 75 2.08 8.61 4.29
C ALA A 75 2.04 10.08 4.72
N LEU A 76 2.02 11.01 3.77
CA LEU A 76 1.89 12.45 4.03
C LEU A 76 0.53 12.80 4.65
N VAL A 77 -0.56 12.25 4.12
CA VAL A 77 -1.91 12.44 4.69
C VAL A 77 -1.95 11.93 6.13
N PHE A 78 -1.36 10.77 6.42
CA PHE A 78 -1.23 10.27 7.79
C PHE A 78 -0.41 11.21 8.69
N LYS A 79 0.69 11.79 8.18
CA LYS A 79 1.45 12.82 8.91
C LYS A 79 0.56 13.99 9.32
N TYR A 80 -0.22 14.55 8.39
CA TYR A 80 -1.12 15.65 8.69
C TYR A 80 -2.22 15.26 9.69
N ILE A 81 -2.79 14.07 9.58
CA ILE A 81 -3.81 13.61 10.53
C ILE A 81 -3.21 13.47 11.94
N ILE A 82 -2.02 12.91 12.07
CA ILE A 82 -1.34 12.76 13.37
C ILE A 82 -0.95 14.11 13.97
N GLN A 83 -0.58 15.09 13.14
CA GLN A 83 -0.27 16.45 13.61
C GLN A 83 -1.52 17.21 14.07
N LEU A 84 -2.63 17.12 13.32
CA LEU A 84 -3.85 17.88 13.59
C LEU A 84 -4.74 17.23 14.65
N ARG A 85 -4.89 15.90 14.58
CA ARG A 85 -5.86 15.12 15.36
C ARG A 85 -5.29 13.74 15.75
N PRO A 86 -4.23 13.69 16.59
CA PRO A 86 -3.66 12.44 17.07
C PRO A 86 -4.64 11.63 17.94
N ASP A 87 -5.63 12.31 18.53
CA ASP A 87 -6.72 11.72 19.33
C ASP A 87 -7.52 10.69 18.53
N ILE A 88 -7.85 11.01 17.27
CA ILE A 88 -8.61 10.11 16.40
C ILE A 88 -7.85 8.79 16.18
N MET A 89 -6.55 8.86 15.94
CA MET A 89 -5.72 7.67 15.71
C MET A 89 -5.57 6.81 16.96
N ALA A 90 -5.51 7.44 18.14
CA ALA A 90 -5.45 6.75 19.42
C ALA A 90 -6.79 6.06 19.77
N ASP A 91 -7.91 6.76 19.55
CA ASP A 91 -9.25 6.25 19.86
C ASP A 91 -9.64 5.09 18.93
N LEU A 92 -9.21 5.13 17.67
CA LEU A 92 -9.38 4.03 16.71
C LEU A 92 -8.41 2.86 16.94
N GLY A 93 -7.44 3.00 17.86
CA GLY A 93 -6.46 1.95 18.15
C GLY A 93 -5.54 1.60 16.97
N VAL A 94 -5.31 2.55 16.06
CA VAL A 94 -4.49 2.33 14.86
C VAL A 94 -3.00 2.24 15.22
N PHE A 95 -2.54 3.13 16.11
CA PHE A 95 -1.19 3.15 16.68
C PHE A 95 -1.24 3.51 18.16
N SER A 96 -0.25 3.08 18.95
CA SER A 96 -0.20 3.43 20.38
C SER A 96 0.11 4.91 20.59
N ARG A 97 -0.36 5.49 21.71
CA ARG A 97 -0.08 6.89 22.08
C ARG A 97 1.41 7.22 22.07
N LYS A 98 2.27 6.28 22.50
CA LYS A 98 3.72 6.45 22.49
C LYS A 98 4.27 6.61 21.07
N GLN A 99 3.82 5.77 20.14
CA GLN A 99 4.25 5.85 18.73
C GLN A 99 3.77 7.14 18.07
N LEU A 100 2.54 7.58 18.40
CA LEU A 100 1.99 8.84 17.89
C LEU A 100 2.79 10.05 18.40
N GLN A 101 3.15 10.08 19.69
CA GLN A 101 4.00 11.12 20.26
C GLN A 101 5.38 11.16 19.58
N SER A 102 6.03 10.00 19.42
CA SER A 102 7.32 9.93 18.72
C SER A 102 7.23 10.37 17.25
N ALA A 103 6.10 10.09 16.58
CA ALA A 103 5.88 10.55 15.22
C ALA A 103 5.62 12.06 15.13
N GLN A 104 5.09 12.69 16.17
CA GLN A 104 4.96 14.15 16.27
C GLN A 104 6.30 14.84 16.56
N GLU A 105 7.14 14.25 17.41
CA GLU A 105 8.46 14.79 17.74
C GLU A 105 9.45 14.72 16.55
N ALA A 106 9.29 13.71 15.68
CA ALA A 106 10.11 13.54 14.48
C ALA A 106 9.64 14.38 13.27
N ALA A 107 8.55 15.13 13.40
CA ALA A 107 7.80 15.74 12.29
C ALA A 107 8.01 17.24 12.14
#